data_AF-A0A6L4AZY8-F1
#
_entry.id   AF-A0A6L4AZY8-F1
#
_cell.length_a   1.000
_cell.length_b   1.000
_cell.length_c   1.000
_cell.angle_alpha   90.00
_cell.angle_beta   90.00
_cell.angle_gamma   90.00
#
_symmetry.space_group_name_H-M   'P 1'
#
loop_
_entity.id
_entity.type
_entity.pdbx_description
1 polymer ?
#
loop_
_entity_poly.entity_id
_entity_poly.type
_entity_poly.pdbx_seq_one_letter_code
_entity_poly.pdbx_strand_id
1 'polypeptide(L)'
;MWAWDFQVDGASASLPLEVPVRELVEFAVTSKDVNHGFGIYDLQGRLIAQTQAMPGYVNHLRVRFEKPGIYHVLCLEYCGVGHTVMMAEILVR
;
A
#
# COMPACT_ATOMS: atom_id res chain seq x y z
N MET A 1 1.36 11.45 -10.69
CA MET A 1 0.08 11.80 -10.02
C MET A 1 0.17 11.17 -8.63
N TRP A 2 -0.19 11.89 -7.56
CA TRP A 2 -0.12 11.40 -6.18
C TRP A 2 -1.11 10.25 -5.97
N ALA A 3 -0.70 9.04 -6.32
CA ALA A 3 -1.49 7.83 -6.27
C ALA A 3 -0.60 6.62 -6.01
N TRP A 4 -1.21 5.56 -5.47
CA TRP A 4 -0.59 4.25 -5.40
C TRP A 4 -0.91 3.47 -6.67
N ASP A 5 0.13 3.02 -7.37
CA ASP A 5 0.03 2.16 -8.55
C ASP A 5 0.46 0.75 -8.13
N PHE A 6 -0.44 -0.22 -8.31
CA PHE A 6 -0.17 -1.62 -7.96
C PHE A 6 0.04 -2.44 -9.22
N GLN A 7 0.97 -3.38 -9.13
CA GLN A 7 1.23 -4.36 -10.17
C GLN A 7 1.16 -5.77 -9.59
N VAL A 8 0.50 -6.67 -10.31
CA VAL A 8 0.44 -8.11 -10.01
C VAL A 8 0.99 -8.83 -11.23
N ASP A 9 2.00 -9.67 -11.03
CA ASP A 9 2.70 -10.39 -12.11
C ASP A 9 3.20 -9.48 -13.26
N GLY A 10 3.61 -8.25 -12.91
CA GLY A 10 4.13 -7.25 -13.84
C GLY A 10 3.07 -6.47 -14.62
N ALA A 11 1.78 -6.75 -14.42
CA ALA A 11 0.67 -6.01 -15.03
C ALA A 11 0.04 -5.05 -14.01
N SER A 12 -0.38 -3.87 -14.46
CA SER A 12 -1.15 -2.94 -13.62
C SER A 12 -2.43 -3.60 -13.12
N ALA A 13 -2.66 -3.52 -11.81
CA ALA A 13 -3.85 -4.04 -11.16
C ALA A 13 -4.95 -2.97 -11.11
N SER A 14 -6.20 -3.41 -11.19
CA SER A 14 -7.35 -2.56 -10.86
C SER A 14 -7.45 -2.33 -9.36
N LEU A 15 -8.07 -1.21 -8.97
CA LEU A 15 -8.45 -0.95 -7.59
C LEU A 15 -9.92 -1.34 -7.36
N PRO A 16 -10.28 -1.88 -6.18
CA PRO A 16 -9.39 -2.20 -5.06
C PRO A 16 -8.45 -3.38 -5.39
N LEU A 17 -7.23 -3.34 -4.86
CA LEU A 17 -6.28 -4.44 -5.02
C LEU A 17 -6.80 -5.64 -4.23
N GLU A 18 -6.99 -6.78 -4.89
CA GLU A 18 -7.44 -8.00 -4.23
C GLU A 18 -6.26 -8.82 -3.70
N VAL A 19 -6.33 -9.24 -2.44
CA VAL A 19 -5.30 -10.05 -1.80
C VAL A 19 -5.91 -11.17 -0.94
N PRO A 20 -5.22 -12.32 -0.80
CA PRO A 20 -5.74 -13.45 -0.04
C PRO A 20 -5.74 -13.21 1.48
N VAL A 21 -6.79 -13.67 2.16
CA VAL A 21 -6.86 -13.71 3.62
C VAL A 21 -6.01 -14.86 4.19
N ARG A 22 -5.37 -14.65 5.34
CA ARG A 22 -4.52 -15.61 6.07
C ARG A 22 -3.30 -16.12 5.32
N GLU A 23 -3.00 -15.60 4.14
CA GLU A 23 -1.79 -15.88 3.39
C GLU A 23 -0.76 -14.76 3.56
N LEU A 24 0.51 -15.10 3.37
CA LEU A 24 1.60 -14.13 3.44
C LEU A 24 1.67 -13.40 2.10
N VAL A 25 1.40 -12.10 2.12
CA VAL A 25 1.50 -11.21 0.97
C VAL A 25 2.78 -10.39 1.12
N GLU A 26 3.59 -10.31 0.07
CA GLU A 26 4.76 -9.43 0.01
C GLU A 26 4.49 -8.27 -0.95
N PHE A 27 4.62 -7.04 -0.46
CA PHE A 27 4.63 -5.83 -1.26
C PHE A 27 6.06 -5.39 -1.49
N ALA A 28 6.49 -5.35 -2.76
CA ALA A 28 7.73 -4.69 -3.18
C ALA A 28 7.42 -3.21 -3.45
N VAL A 29 7.85 -2.33 -2.56
CA VAL A 29 7.45 -0.92 -2.54
C VAL A 29 8.63 -0.03 -2.91
N THR A 30 8.43 0.83 -3.91
CA THR A 30 9.40 1.84 -4.36
C THR A 30 8.69 3.12 -4.77
N SER A 31 9.43 4.18 -5.05
CA SER A 31 8.89 5.46 -5.49
C SER A 31 9.54 5.91 -6.81
N LYS A 32 8.79 6.69 -7.59
CA LYS A 32 9.26 7.29 -8.85
C LYS A 32 9.77 8.72 -8.68
N ASP A 33 9.46 9.39 -7.56
CA ASP A 33 9.71 10.82 -7.36
C ASP A 33 10.42 11.15 -6.03
N VAL A 34 9.72 11.12 -4.91
CA VAL A 34 10.20 11.46 -3.56
C VAL A 34 9.95 10.31 -2.60
N ASN A 35 10.39 10.43 -1.35
CA ASN A 35 10.03 9.46 -0.33
C ASN A 35 8.54 9.60 0.05
N HIS A 36 7.89 8.45 0.24
CA HIS A 36 6.54 8.34 0.78
C HIS A 36 6.52 7.31 1.91
N GLY A 37 5.53 7.40 2.80
CA GLY A 37 5.25 6.36 3.78
C GLY A 37 4.09 5.48 3.31
N PHE A 38 4.36 4.25 2.85
CA PHE A 38 3.30 3.30 2.49
C PHE A 38 2.73 2.66 3.76
N GLY A 39 1.53 3.09 4.17
CA GLY A 39 0.87 2.58 5.37
C GLY A 39 -0.46 1.89 5.06
N ILE A 40 -0.66 0.69 5.61
CA ILE A 40 -1.90 -0.09 5.49
C ILE A 40 -2.68 -0.02 6.80
N TYR A 41 -3.92 0.45 6.75
CA TYR A 41 -4.83 0.57 7.89
C TYR A 41 -6.07 -0.30 7.70
N ASP A 42 -6.62 -0.84 8.79
CA ASP A 42 -7.97 -1.39 8.75
C ASP A 42 -9.05 -0.30 8.90
N LEU A 43 -10.32 -0.68 8.76
CA LEU A 43 -11.45 0.24 8.91
C LEU A 43 -11.62 0.79 10.33
N GLN A 44 -10.93 0.24 11.33
CA GLN A 44 -10.92 0.78 12.69
C GLN A 44 -9.78 1.80 12.90
N GLY A 45 -9.04 2.14 11.84
CA GLY A 45 -7.92 3.07 11.91
C GLY A 45 -6.68 2.48 12.58
N ARG A 46 -6.57 1.15 12.71
CA ARG A 46 -5.37 0.51 13.24
C ARG A 46 -4.37 0.32 12.11
N LEU A 47 -3.14 0.78 12.34
CA LEU A 47 -2.02 0.52 11.43
C LEU A 47 -1.69 -0.97 11.47
N ILE A 48 -1.81 -1.63 10.32
CA ILE A 48 -1.53 -3.05 10.14
C ILE A 48 -0.07 -3.27 9.78
N ALA A 49 0.45 -2.45 8.86
CA ALA A 49 1.84 -2.50 8.44
C ALA A 49 2.24 -1.22 7.72
N GLN A 50 3.54 -0.95 7.70
CA GLN A 50 4.09 0.17 6.94
C GLN A 50 5.51 -0.10 6.46
N THR A 51 5.89 0.59 5.40
CA THR A 51 7.29 0.74 4.99
C THR A 51 7.47 2.06 4.22
N GLN A 52 8.71 2.46 3.97
CA GLN A 52 8.98 3.61 3.09
C GLN A 52 8.95 3.19 1.61
N ALA A 53 8.38 4.04 0.77
CA ALA A 53 8.54 3.99 -0.68
C ALA A 53 9.62 5.00 -1.07
N MET A 54 10.79 4.55 -1.52
CA MET A 54 11.94 5.42 -1.77
C MET A 54 12.40 5.33 -3.23
N PRO A 55 12.80 6.45 -3.86
CA PRO A 55 13.41 6.42 -5.18
C PRO A 55 14.71 5.61 -5.16
N GLY A 56 14.87 4.70 -6.12
CA GLY A 56 16.10 3.90 -6.27
C GLY A 56 16.28 2.78 -5.25
N TYR A 57 15.31 2.55 -4.36
CA TYR A 57 15.34 1.45 -3.40
C TYR A 57 14.00 0.72 -3.33
N VAL A 58 14.03 -0.60 -3.16
CA VAL A 58 12.84 -1.45 -3.03
C VAL A 58 12.78 -2.00 -1.61
N ASN A 59 11.77 -1.58 -0.86
CA ASN A 59 11.44 -2.21 0.41
C ASN A 59 10.52 -3.40 0.19
N HIS A 60 10.73 -4.48 0.94
CA HIS A 60 9.88 -5.67 0.91
C HIS A 60 9.05 -5.72 2.19
N LEU A 61 7.77 -5.38 2.11
CA LEU A 61 6.84 -5.44 3.23
C LEU A 61 6.04 -6.72 3.17
N ARG A 62 6.25 -7.61 4.14
CA ARG A 62 5.50 -8.86 4.28
C ARG A 62 4.38 -8.69 5.29
N VAL A 63 3.15 -9.03 4.91
CA VAL A 63 1.97 -8.93 5.75
C VAL A 63 1.10 -10.17 5.62
N ARG A 64 0.52 -10.60 6.73
CA ARG A 64 -0.55 -11.60 6.74
C ARG A 64 -1.81 -10.93 7.25
N PHE A 65 -2.84 -10.87 6.41
CA PHE A 65 -4.12 -10.29 6.81
C PHE A 65 -4.98 -11.34 7.52
N GLU A 66 -5.26 -11.14 8.80
CA GLU A 66 -5.98 -12.12 9.63
C GLU A 66 -7.50 -12.12 9.41
N LYS A 67 -8.05 -11.00 8.91
CA LYS A 67 -9.48 -10.78 8.74
C LYS A 67 -9.80 -10.31 7.32
N PRO A 68 -10.84 -10.85 6.68
CA PRO A 68 -11.32 -10.32 5.41
C PRO A 68 -11.91 -8.92 5.61
N GLY A 69 -11.92 -8.12 4.54
CA GLY A 69 -12.46 -6.77 4.56
C GLY A 69 -11.65 -5.78 3.73
N ILE A 70 -12.04 -4.52 3.81
CA ILE A 70 -11.36 -3.41 3.14
C ILE A 70 -10.27 -2.86 4.06
N TYR A 71 -9.10 -2.60 3.49
CA TYR A 71 -7.99 -1.94 4.14
C TYR A 71 -7.61 -0.71 3.32
N HIS A 72 -7.30 0.39 3.99
CA HIS A 72 -6.87 1.62 3.34
C HIS A 72 -5.34 1.66 3.24
N VAL A 73 -4.85 2.04 2.08
CA VAL A 73 -3.45 2.42 1.88
C VAL A 73 -3.38 3.93 1.92
N LEU A 74 -2.57 4.48 2.82
CA LEU A 74 -2.40 5.91 3.04
C LEU A 74 -0.92 6.29 2.94
N CYS A 75 -0.65 7.54 2.56
CA CYS A 75 0.68 8.11 2.67
C CYS A 75 0.92 8.68 4.08
N LEU A 76 1.97 8.20 4.76
CA LEU A 76 2.30 8.58 6.14
C LEU A 76 3.46 9.58 6.26
N GLU A 77 4.00 10.04 5.13
CA GLU A 77 5.11 10.99 5.08
C GLU A 77 4.75 12.11 4.12
N TYR A 78 4.93 13.37 4.55
CA TYR A 78 4.61 14.51 3.71
C TYR A 78 5.44 14.48 2.42
N CYS A 79 4.76 14.20 1.30
CA CYS A 79 5.36 13.94 0.00
C CYS A 79 4.97 14.99 -1.07
N GLY A 80 4.36 16.10 -0.64
CA GLY A 80 3.98 17.22 -1.50
C GLY A 80 2.48 17.55 -1.47
N VAL A 81 2.04 18.39 -2.42
CA VAL A 81 0.70 19.01 -2.39
C VAL A 81 -0.45 18.00 -2.44
N GLY A 82 -0.28 16.85 -3.13
CA GLY A 82 -1.29 15.80 -3.18
C GLY A 82 -1.21 14.77 -2.05
N HIS A 83 -0.34 14.98 -1.05
CA HIS A 83 -0.11 14.02 0.03
C HIS A 83 -1.39 13.56 0.73
N THR A 84 -2.29 14.49 1.06
CA THR A 84 -3.50 14.22 1.84
C THR A 84 -4.55 13.39 1.10
N VAL A 85 -4.48 13.33 -0.23
CA VAL A 85 -5.43 12.58 -1.08
C VAL A 85 -4.80 11.31 -1.65
N MET A 86 -3.58 10.97 -1.22
CA MET A 86 -2.80 9.87 -1.76
C MET A 86 -3.20 8.55 -1.08
N MET A 87 -4.35 8.01 -1.53
CA MET A 87 -4.99 6.84 -0.92
C MET A 87 -5.36 5.77 -1.95
N ALA A 88 -5.48 4.52 -1.49
CA ALA A 88 -6.02 3.39 -2.25
C ALA A 88 -6.70 2.37 -1.31
N GLU A 89 -7.39 1.39 -1.89
CA GLU A 89 -8.05 0.32 -1.16
C GLU A 89 -7.48 -1.05 -1.52
N ILE A 90 -7.38 -1.91 -0.51
CA ILE A 90 -7.09 -3.34 -0.62
C ILE A 90 -8.32 -4.11 -0.14
N LEU A 91 -8.82 -5.02 -0.97
CA LEU A 91 -9.85 -5.98 -0.62
C LEU A 91 -9.19 -7.31 -0.22
N VAL A 92 -9.31 -7.68 1.05
CA VAL A 92 -8.83 -8.96 1.57
C VAL A 92 -9.97 -9.98 1.54
N ARG A 93 -9.79 -11.11 0.85
CA ARG A 93 -10.80 -12.18 0.75
C ARG A 93 -10.21 -13.59 0.76
#